data_AF-A0A851HG88-F1
#
_entry.id   AF-A0A851HG88-F1
#
_cell.length_a   1.000
_cell.length_b   1.000
_cell.length_c   1.000
_cell.angle_alpha   90.00
_cell.angle_beta   90.00
_cell.angle_gamma   90.00
#
_symmetry.space_group_name_H-M   'P 1'
#
loop_
_entity.id
_entity.type
_entity.pdbx_description
1 polymer ?
#
loop_
_entity_poly.entity_id
_entity_poly.type
_entity_poly.pdbx_seq_one_letter_code
_entity_poly.pdbx_strand_id
1 'polypeptide(L)'
;MSIQGKKVWKYLVVFLTFSLISPMHGIAPYRNKQPEAKNTVSPILYPSIEKIKTMLPTSQNAAYRQRLLEHVVKMVFEQIDKEYYNFQEKDKKNIDFLFQNLERYNIVEEFSDTIATTVFDPNEYLFVFVGNANDLKNYQTYLQYKNNHFKGVRGPFWRNWQPANMIFVSKKHIQFLIDTLNQVMLLESENKIINQNPLFQSSESHKKSLEPQIQANQQEIERLKEELGRERCLNISINNEMLDLQ
;
A
#
# COMPACT_ATOMS: atom_id res chain seq x y z
N MET A 1 -46.51 17.58 54.68
CA MET A 1 -46.82 17.24 53.27
C MET A 1 -47.05 15.74 53.16
N SER A 2 -48.25 15.33 52.76
CA SER A 2 -48.72 13.93 52.68
C SER A 2 -47.84 13.07 51.77
N ILE A 3 -47.61 11.81 52.19
CA ILE A 3 -46.85 10.78 51.46
C ILE A 3 -47.44 10.48 50.07
N GLN A 4 -48.72 10.80 49.83
CA GLN A 4 -49.35 10.70 48.50
C GLN A 4 -48.85 11.76 47.50
N GLY A 5 -48.43 12.95 47.96
CA GLY A 5 -47.95 14.02 47.07
C GLY A 5 -46.59 13.70 46.42
N LYS A 6 -45.72 12.95 47.09
CA LYS A 6 -44.40 12.56 46.56
C LYS A 6 -44.48 11.48 45.47
N LYS A 7 -45.52 10.63 45.47
CA LYS A 7 -45.71 9.62 44.41
C LYS A 7 -46.23 10.24 43.11
N VAL A 8 -47.19 11.15 43.19
CA VAL A 8 -47.75 11.85 42.01
C VAL A 8 -46.66 12.62 41.26
N TRP A 9 -45.73 13.27 41.99
CA TRP A 9 -44.65 14.04 41.37
C TRP A 9 -43.64 13.16 40.62
N LYS A 10 -43.36 11.94 41.09
CA LYS A 10 -42.49 10.99 40.39
C LYS A 10 -43.07 10.53 39.05
N TYR A 11 -44.38 10.31 38.96
CA TYR A 11 -45.03 9.92 37.70
C TYR A 11 -45.15 11.08 36.72
N LEU A 12 -45.34 12.31 37.22
CA LEU A 12 -45.44 13.51 36.37
C LEU A 12 -44.11 13.84 35.68
N VAL A 13 -42.97 13.58 36.34
CA VAL A 13 -41.63 13.75 35.74
C VAL A 13 -41.33 12.67 34.69
N VAL A 14 -41.77 11.42 34.88
CA VAL A 14 -41.59 10.33 33.89
C VAL A 14 -42.45 10.54 32.64
N PHE A 15 -43.64 11.14 32.77
CA PHE A 15 -44.51 11.42 31.63
C PHE A 15 -43.97 12.58 30.76
N LEU A 16 -43.35 13.59 31.39
CA LEU A 16 -42.75 14.72 30.67
C LEU A 16 -41.46 14.35 29.91
N THR A 17 -40.66 13.39 30.39
CA THR A 17 -39.44 12.95 29.69
C THR A 17 -39.72 11.99 28.54
N PHE A 18 -40.81 11.21 28.58
CA PHE A 18 -41.23 10.36 27.45
C PHE A 18 -41.92 11.12 26.32
N SER A 19 -42.52 12.28 26.60
CA SER A 19 -43.18 13.12 25.60
C SER A 19 -42.21 13.93 24.73
N LEU A 20 -40.95 14.06 25.16
CA LEU A 20 -39.90 14.84 24.47
C LEU A 20 -38.93 13.97 23.65
N ILE A 21 -39.12 12.64 23.63
CA ILE A 21 -38.37 11.70 22.79
C ILE A 21 -39.38 10.94 21.91
N SER A 22 -40.09 11.68 21.07
CA SER A 22 -40.75 11.13 19.89
C SER A 22 -40.18 11.85 18.68
N PRO A 23 -39.53 11.15 17.74
CA PRO A 23 -39.20 11.77 16.46
C PRO A 23 -40.51 12.11 15.75
N MET A 24 -40.70 13.41 15.50
CA MET A 24 -41.71 13.90 14.59
C MET A 24 -41.61 13.11 13.29
N HIS A 25 -42.63 12.29 13.03
CA HIS A 25 -42.91 11.77 11.71
C HIS A 25 -43.33 12.96 10.85
N GLY A 26 -42.36 13.58 10.18
CA GLY A 26 -42.63 14.42 9.03
C GLY A 26 -43.25 13.57 7.94
N ILE A 27 -44.55 13.69 7.75
CA ILE A 27 -45.24 13.25 6.53
C ILE A 27 -44.70 14.15 5.41
N ALA A 28 -43.66 13.69 4.73
CA ALA A 28 -43.24 14.26 3.45
C ALA A 28 -44.15 13.70 2.34
N PRO A 29 -44.56 14.53 1.37
CA PRO A 29 -45.40 14.07 0.27
C PRO A 29 -44.70 12.97 -0.52
N TYR A 30 -45.50 11.99 -0.96
CA TYR A 30 -45.12 10.86 -1.79
C TYR A 30 -44.29 11.33 -3.00
N ARG A 31 -42.97 11.23 -2.89
CA ARG A 31 -42.06 11.28 -4.03
C ARG A 31 -41.67 9.84 -4.31
N ASN A 32 -42.07 9.35 -5.47
CA ASN A 32 -41.67 8.06 -6.02
C ASN A 32 -40.14 8.08 -6.19
N LYS A 33 -39.40 7.76 -5.12
CA LYS A 33 -37.98 7.49 -5.21
C LYS A 33 -37.87 6.14 -5.86
N GLN A 34 -37.47 6.13 -7.14
CA GLN A 34 -36.81 4.95 -7.71
C GLN A 34 -35.86 4.39 -6.65
N PRO A 35 -35.79 3.07 -6.47
CA PRO A 35 -34.83 2.50 -5.54
C PRO A 35 -33.47 3.08 -5.89
N GLU A 36 -32.92 3.89 -4.98
CA GLU A 36 -31.54 4.35 -5.07
C GLU A 36 -30.75 3.09 -5.27
N ALA A 37 -30.18 2.93 -6.47
CA ALA A 37 -29.23 1.89 -6.74
C ALA A 37 -28.22 2.02 -5.62
N LYS A 38 -28.19 1.03 -4.72
CA LYS A 38 -27.01 0.82 -3.90
C LYS A 38 -25.91 0.69 -4.93
N ASN A 39 -25.16 1.77 -5.14
CA ASN A 39 -23.84 1.69 -5.71
C ASN A 39 -23.09 0.81 -4.72
N THR A 40 -23.16 -0.50 -4.96
CA THR A 40 -22.14 -1.42 -4.53
C THR A 40 -20.88 -0.86 -5.18
N VAL A 41 -20.20 0.01 -4.45
CA VAL A 41 -18.81 0.34 -4.72
C VAL A 41 -18.13 -1.02 -4.65
N SER A 42 -17.88 -1.63 -5.80
CA SER A 42 -17.01 -2.79 -5.86
C SER A 42 -15.75 -2.40 -5.09
N PRO A 43 -15.26 -3.25 -4.17
CA PRO A 43 -14.00 -2.95 -3.52
C PRO A 43 -12.97 -2.67 -4.62
N ILE A 44 -12.29 -1.52 -4.52
CA ILE A 44 -11.24 -1.17 -5.46
C ILE A 44 -10.20 -2.28 -5.37
N LEU A 45 -10.13 -3.11 -6.41
CA LEU A 45 -9.20 -4.22 -6.51
C LEU A 45 -7.91 -3.67 -7.11
N TYR A 46 -6.81 -3.86 -6.39
CA TYR A 46 -5.46 -3.50 -6.80
C TYR A 46 -4.74 -4.80 -7.20
N PRO A 47 -4.67 -5.16 -8.50
CA PRO A 47 -4.26 -6.50 -8.92
C PRO A 47 -2.84 -6.89 -8.49
N SER A 48 -1.91 -5.95 -8.51
CA SER A 48 -0.54 -6.15 -8.07
C SER A 48 -0.48 -6.35 -6.55
N ILE A 49 -1.29 -5.61 -5.78
CA ILE A 49 -1.42 -5.82 -4.33
C ILE A 49 -2.05 -7.16 -3.99
N GLU A 50 -3.04 -7.62 -4.75
CA GLU A 50 -3.61 -8.97 -4.56
C GLU A 50 -2.57 -10.06 -4.79
N LYS A 51 -1.67 -9.91 -5.77
CA LYS A 51 -0.54 -10.82 -5.95
C LYS A 51 0.37 -10.85 -4.71
N ILE A 52 0.67 -9.70 -4.08
CA ILE A 52 1.43 -9.68 -2.80
C ILE A 52 0.68 -10.46 -1.72
N LYS A 53 -0.64 -10.28 -1.58
CA LYS A 53 -1.44 -10.98 -0.57
C LYS A 53 -1.33 -12.50 -0.69
N THR A 54 -1.22 -13.04 -1.91
CA THR A 54 -1.03 -14.49 -2.13
C THR A 54 0.32 -15.01 -1.67
N MET A 55 1.32 -14.14 -1.51
CA MET A 55 2.69 -14.48 -1.06
C MET A 55 2.82 -14.46 0.48
N LEU A 56 1.82 -13.95 1.20
CA LEU A 56 1.86 -13.82 2.67
C LEU A 56 1.70 -15.18 3.38
N PRO A 57 2.34 -15.39 4.54
CA PRO A 57 2.25 -16.63 5.30
C PRO A 57 0.82 -16.90 5.77
N THR A 58 0.25 -18.03 5.36
CA THR A 58 -1.14 -18.41 5.65
C THR A 58 -1.37 -18.85 7.09
N SER A 59 -0.32 -19.31 7.78
CA SER A 59 -0.33 -19.74 9.19
C SER A 59 -0.65 -18.61 10.17
N GLN A 60 -0.47 -17.36 9.76
CA GLN A 60 -0.70 -16.18 10.59
C GLN A 60 -2.14 -15.68 10.48
N ASN A 61 -2.64 -15.05 11.54
CA ASN A 61 -3.99 -14.49 11.56
C ASN A 61 -4.15 -13.29 10.59
N ALA A 62 -5.39 -12.96 10.25
CA ALA A 62 -5.70 -11.92 9.26
C ALA A 62 -5.13 -10.54 9.62
N ALA A 63 -5.19 -10.14 10.89
CA ALA A 63 -4.67 -8.84 11.34
C ALA A 63 -3.13 -8.77 11.27
N TYR A 64 -2.45 -9.88 11.50
CA TYR A 64 -1.01 -9.99 11.31
C TYR A 64 -0.64 -9.86 9.84
N ARG A 65 -1.30 -10.64 8.96
CA ARG A 65 -1.06 -10.59 7.51
C ARG A 65 -1.31 -9.20 6.94
N GLN A 66 -2.35 -8.51 7.41
CA GLN A 66 -2.63 -7.13 7.01
C GLN A 66 -1.50 -6.18 7.39
N ARG A 67 -0.98 -6.26 8.63
CA ARG A 67 0.15 -5.42 9.06
C ARG A 67 1.43 -5.73 8.27
N LEU A 68 1.69 -7.00 7.96
CA LEU A 68 2.84 -7.39 7.15
C LEU A 68 2.73 -6.83 5.73
N LEU A 69 1.55 -6.95 5.10
CA LEU A 69 1.25 -6.34 3.80
C LEU A 69 1.54 -4.83 3.80
N GLU A 70 1.07 -4.13 4.82
CA GLU A 70 1.28 -2.68 4.96
C GLU A 70 2.75 -2.31 5.04
N HIS A 71 3.57 -3.10 5.74
CA HIS A 71 5.03 -2.86 5.82
C HIS A 71 5.71 -3.14 4.49
N VAL A 72 5.39 -4.25 3.83
CA VAL A 72 5.92 -4.59 2.51
C VAL A 72 5.62 -3.47 1.52
N VAL A 73 4.37 -3.00 1.48
CA VAL A 73 3.94 -1.93 0.56
C VAL A 73 4.65 -0.60 0.86
N LYS A 74 4.79 -0.22 2.12
CA LYS A 74 5.55 0.97 2.50
C LYS A 74 7.01 0.89 2.03
N MET A 75 7.65 -0.27 2.22
CA MET A 75 9.03 -0.47 1.78
C MET A 75 9.17 -0.39 0.26
N VAL A 76 8.27 -1.00 -0.50
CA VAL A 76 8.25 -0.86 -1.97
C VAL A 76 8.04 0.58 -2.38
N PHE A 77 7.11 1.29 -1.72
CA PHE A 77 6.81 2.68 -2.01
C PHE A 77 7.99 3.63 -1.72
N GLU A 78 8.66 3.46 -0.59
CA GLU A 78 9.84 4.26 -0.22
C GLU A 78 10.97 4.15 -1.25
N GLN A 79 11.10 3.00 -1.91
CA GLN A 79 12.12 2.81 -2.96
C GLN A 79 11.80 3.58 -4.25
N ILE A 80 10.51 3.74 -4.58
CA ILE A 80 10.07 4.46 -5.78
C ILE A 80 9.93 5.96 -5.56
N ASP A 81 9.67 6.40 -4.33
CA ASP A 81 9.49 7.81 -3.95
C ASP A 81 10.81 8.59 -3.87
N LYS A 82 11.77 8.27 -4.73
CA LYS A 82 13.04 9.00 -4.87
C LYS A 82 12.91 10.13 -5.90
N GLU A 83 13.20 11.34 -5.44
CA GLU A 83 13.33 12.66 -6.11
C GLU A 83 12.25 13.18 -7.05
N TYR A 84 11.57 12.37 -7.88
CA TYR A 84 10.77 12.91 -8.98
C TYR A 84 9.25 12.70 -8.90
N TYR A 85 8.76 11.80 -8.03
CA TYR A 85 7.32 11.69 -7.76
C TYR A 85 6.83 12.73 -6.72
N ASN A 86 7.71 13.14 -5.80
CA ASN A 86 7.51 14.23 -4.82
C ASN A 86 6.17 14.17 -4.06
N PHE A 87 5.84 13.02 -3.49
CA PHE A 87 4.60 12.85 -2.71
C PHE A 87 4.68 13.57 -1.35
N GLN A 88 3.54 14.07 -0.84
CA GLN A 88 3.52 14.72 0.47
C GLN A 88 3.65 13.69 1.60
N GLU A 89 4.41 14.02 2.64
CA GLU A 89 4.70 13.11 3.76
C GLU A 89 3.45 12.57 4.46
N LYS A 90 2.39 13.38 4.52
CA LYS A 90 1.09 12.96 5.08
C LYS A 90 0.44 11.84 4.26
N ASP A 91 0.65 11.81 2.95
CA ASP A 91 0.04 10.86 2.04
C ASP A 91 0.75 9.51 2.11
N LYS A 92 2.06 9.51 2.41
CA LYS A 92 2.88 8.31 2.59
C LYS A 92 2.44 7.43 3.77
N LYS A 93 1.68 8.00 4.71
CA LYS A 93 1.11 7.27 5.85
C LYS A 93 -0.22 6.58 5.52
N ASN A 94 -0.89 6.98 4.44
CA ASN A 94 -2.18 6.45 4.05
C ASN A 94 -1.99 5.22 3.15
N ILE A 95 -2.33 4.03 3.65
CA ILE A 95 -2.13 2.78 2.90
C ILE A 95 -2.91 2.72 1.58
N ASP A 96 -4.14 3.25 1.55
CA ASP A 96 -4.95 3.24 0.33
C ASP A 96 -4.33 4.15 -0.74
N PHE A 97 -3.72 5.26 -0.31
CA PHE A 97 -2.93 6.11 -1.21
C PHE A 97 -1.72 5.36 -1.75
N LEU A 98 -1.01 4.58 -0.92
CA LEU A 98 0.13 3.78 -1.39
C LEU A 98 -0.30 2.73 -2.42
N PHE A 99 -1.38 1.98 -2.13
CA PHE A 99 -1.93 1.00 -3.06
C PHE A 99 -2.30 1.65 -4.40
N GLN A 100 -3.04 2.76 -4.35
CA GLN A 100 -3.48 3.47 -5.55
C GLN A 100 -2.30 3.96 -6.39
N ASN A 101 -1.26 4.51 -5.77
CA ASN A 101 -0.11 5.02 -6.51
C ASN A 101 0.77 3.91 -7.09
N LEU A 102 0.97 2.82 -6.35
CA LEU A 102 1.71 1.67 -6.87
C LEU A 102 1.04 1.09 -8.12
N GLU A 103 -0.30 0.93 -8.11
CA GLU A 103 -1.00 0.46 -9.32
C GLU A 103 -0.99 1.51 -10.44
N ARG A 104 -1.24 2.78 -10.12
CA ARG A 104 -1.33 3.85 -11.12
C ARG A 104 -0.04 4.03 -11.92
N TYR A 105 1.11 3.84 -11.27
CA TYR A 105 2.41 4.03 -11.89
C TYR A 105 3.07 2.72 -12.32
N ASN A 106 2.45 1.57 -12.07
CA ASN A 106 2.94 0.30 -12.57
C ASN A 106 2.76 0.25 -14.09
N ILE A 107 3.86 0.22 -14.83
CA ILE A 107 3.88 0.24 -16.31
C ILE A 107 4.13 -1.15 -16.92
N VAL A 108 4.02 -2.21 -16.11
CA VAL A 108 4.41 -3.58 -16.50
C VAL A 108 3.67 -4.08 -17.74
N GLU A 109 2.43 -3.64 -17.97
CA GLU A 109 1.61 -4.05 -19.12
C GLU A 109 1.68 -3.05 -20.29
N GLU A 110 2.15 -1.82 -20.06
CA GLU A 110 2.14 -0.72 -21.03
C GLU A 110 3.20 -0.84 -22.12
N PHE A 111 4.36 -1.40 -21.78
CA PHE A 111 5.54 -1.44 -22.65
C PHE A 111 6.14 -2.85 -22.76
N SER A 112 5.30 -3.89 -22.74
CA SER A 112 5.73 -5.30 -22.65
C SER A 112 6.84 -5.69 -23.63
N ASP A 113 6.80 -5.19 -24.85
CA ASP A 113 7.81 -5.50 -25.88
C ASP A 113 9.17 -4.87 -25.57
N THR A 114 9.20 -3.59 -25.16
CA THR A 114 10.43 -2.88 -24.75
C THR A 114 11.02 -3.49 -23.49
N ILE A 115 10.13 -3.85 -22.57
CA ILE A 115 10.56 -4.49 -21.34
C ILE A 115 11.15 -5.87 -21.69
N ALA A 116 10.51 -6.67 -22.54
CA ALA A 116 11.03 -7.96 -23.00
C ALA A 116 12.42 -7.87 -23.68
N THR A 117 12.72 -6.75 -24.37
CA THR A 117 14.06 -6.53 -24.95
C THR A 117 15.17 -6.23 -23.93
N THR A 118 14.83 -5.87 -22.69
CA THR A 118 15.76 -5.63 -21.58
C THR A 118 15.84 -6.86 -20.66
N VAL A 119 16.40 -7.99 -21.12
CA VAL A 119 16.65 -9.24 -20.31
C VAL A 119 15.58 -9.48 -19.23
N PHE A 120 14.30 -9.50 -19.62
CA PHE A 120 13.16 -9.45 -18.70
C PHE A 120 12.15 -10.53 -19.03
N ASP A 121 11.67 -11.22 -18.00
CA ASP A 121 10.46 -12.03 -18.04
C ASP A 121 9.32 -11.28 -17.30
N PRO A 122 8.21 -10.90 -17.98
CA PRO A 122 7.04 -10.30 -17.32
C PRO A 122 6.46 -11.14 -16.17
N ASN A 123 6.77 -12.43 -16.13
CA ASN A 123 6.38 -13.29 -15.03
C ASN A 123 7.27 -13.17 -13.80
N GLU A 124 8.47 -12.61 -13.90
CA GLU A 124 9.39 -12.44 -12.76
C GLU A 124 9.12 -11.17 -11.96
N TYR A 125 8.52 -10.16 -12.60
CA TYR A 125 8.33 -8.84 -11.99
C TYR A 125 6.90 -8.59 -11.57
N LEU A 126 6.75 -7.84 -10.49
CA LEU A 126 5.46 -7.44 -9.96
C LEU A 126 5.15 -5.97 -10.25
N PHE A 127 6.17 -5.11 -10.14
CA PHE A 127 6.06 -3.71 -10.49
C PHE A 127 7.17 -3.28 -11.43
N VAL A 128 6.81 -2.41 -12.36
CA VAL A 128 7.75 -1.67 -13.21
C VAL A 128 7.37 -0.20 -13.15
N PHE A 129 8.33 0.69 -12.94
CA PHE A 129 8.12 2.13 -12.85
C PHE A 129 9.09 2.88 -13.77
N VAL A 130 8.78 4.13 -14.09
CA VAL A 130 9.74 5.02 -14.75
C VAL A 130 10.87 5.43 -13.80
N GLY A 131 12.09 5.48 -14.32
CA GLY A 131 13.31 5.61 -13.50
C GLY A 131 13.82 7.03 -13.24
N ASN A 132 13.27 8.05 -13.93
CA ASN A 132 13.67 9.44 -13.78
C ASN A 132 12.51 10.44 -14.02
N ALA A 133 12.76 11.72 -13.74
CA ALA A 133 11.77 12.80 -13.87
C ALA A 133 11.30 13.06 -15.31
N ASN A 134 12.20 12.94 -16.30
CA ASN A 134 11.89 13.18 -17.69
C ASN A 134 10.96 12.11 -18.24
N ASP A 135 11.27 10.84 -17.97
CA ASP A 135 10.44 9.69 -18.32
C ASP A 135 9.09 9.74 -17.59
N LEU A 136 9.03 10.23 -16.35
CA LEU A 136 7.77 10.48 -15.66
C LEU A 136 6.90 11.53 -16.35
N LYS A 137 7.48 12.68 -16.73
CA LYS A 137 6.75 13.73 -17.46
C LYS A 137 6.27 13.24 -18.82
N ASN A 138 7.11 12.48 -19.52
CA ASN A 138 6.78 11.88 -20.81
C ASN A 138 5.68 10.82 -20.64
N TYR A 139 5.74 9.99 -19.61
CA TYR A 139 4.69 9.00 -19.32
C TYR A 139 3.35 9.66 -18.99
N GLN A 140 3.35 10.75 -18.20
CA GLN A 140 2.14 11.53 -17.96
C GLN A 140 1.56 12.10 -19.27
N THR A 141 2.42 12.58 -20.17
CA THR A 141 2.01 13.06 -21.48
C THR A 141 1.46 11.92 -22.34
N TYR A 142 2.16 10.79 -22.39
CA TYR A 142 1.70 9.57 -23.03
C TYR A 142 0.30 9.17 -22.56
N LEU A 143 0.04 9.15 -21.25
CA LEU A 143 -1.28 8.83 -20.69
C LEU A 143 -2.37 9.82 -21.16
N GLN A 144 -2.06 11.12 -21.23
CA GLN A 144 -2.99 12.12 -21.78
C GLN A 144 -3.33 11.82 -23.24
N TYR A 145 -2.34 11.48 -24.07
CA TYR A 145 -2.59 11.11 -25.47
C TYR A 145 -3.32 9.78 -25.59
N LYS A 146 -2.97 8.76 -24.79
CA LYS A 146 -3.66 7.45 -24.73
C LYS A 146 -5.14 7.62 -24.41
N ASN A 147 -5.48 8.42 -23.39
CA ASN A 147 -6.87 8.74 -23.03
C ASN A 147 -7.61 9.45 -24.16
N ASN A 148 -6.89 10.24 -24.96
CA ASN A 148 -7.41 10.90 -26.15
C ASN A 148 -7.30 10.06 -27.44
N HIS A 149 -7.10 8.74 -27.32
CA HIS A 149 -6.96 7.79 -28.44
C HIS A 149 -5.86 8.18 -29.44
N PHE A 150 -4.82 8.85 -28.94
CA PHE A 150 -3.70 9.37 -29.71
C PHE A 150 -4.13 10.32 -30.85
N LYS A 151 -5.15 11.16 -30.62
CA LYS A 151 -5.59 12.19 -31.57
C LYS A 151 -4.63 13.40 -31.58
N GLY A 152 -4.53 14.07 -32.74
CA GLY A 152 -3.73 15.28 -32.95
C GLY A 152 -2.37 15.03 -33.62
N VAL A 153 -1.68 16.11 -33.99
CA VAL A 153 -0.44 16.08 -34.79
C VAL A 153 0.67 15.26 -34.13
N ARG A 154 0.76 15.29 -32.79
CA ARG A 154 1.75 14.55 -32.01
C ARG A 154 1.27 13.18 -31.52
N GLY A 155 0.03 12.81 -31.79
CA GLY A 155 -0.54 11.53 -31.37
C GLY A 155 0.23 10.30 -31.86
N PRO A 156 0.62 10.24 -33.15
CA PRO A 156 1.41 9.12 -33.68
C PRO A 156 2.76 8.94 -32.98
N PHE A 157 3.43 10.03 -32.60
CA PHE A 157 4.68 9.98 -31.83
C PHE A 157 4.46 9.30 -30.48
N TRP A 158 3.47 9.78 -29.71
CA TRP A 158 3.19 9.23 -28.38
C TRP A 158 2.67 7.81 -28.41
N ARG A 159 2.05 7.35 -29.51
CA ARG A 159 1.63 5.96 -29.66
C ARG A 159 2.80 4.97 -29.58
N ASN A 160 3.97 5.38 -30.06
CA ASN A 160 5.16 4.54 -30.13
C ASN A 160 6.24 4.94 -29.11
N TRP A 161 5.97 5.96 -28.29
CA TRP A 161 6.92 6.39 -27.25
C TRP A 161 7.07 5.30 -26.21
N GLN A 162 8.30 5.11 -25.72
CA GLN A 162 8.66 4.13 -24.70
C GLN A 162 9.64 4.79 -23.72
N PRO A 163 9.59 4.45 -22.41
CA PRO A 163 10.52 5.00 -21.43
C PRO A 163 11.91 4.43 -21.61
N ALA A 164 12.93 5.27 -21.48
CA ALA A 164 14.33 4.83 -21.58
C ALA A 164 14.87 4.29 -20.25
N ASN A 165 14.31 4.74 -19.12
CA ASN A 165 14.75 4.36 -17.79
C ASN A 165 13.60 3.73 -17.03
N MET A 166 13.83 2.53 -16.50
CA MET A 166 12.83 1.77 -15.76
C MET A 166 13.40 1.28 -14.43
N ILE A 167 12.53 1.17 -13.44
CA ILE A 167 12.79 0.55 -12.13
C ILE A 167 11.96 -0.71 -12.07
N PHE A 168 12.60 -1.80 -11.70
CA PHE A 168 11.98 -3.12 -11.64
C PHE A 168 11.88 -3.60 -10.20
N VAL A 169 10.74 -4.15 -9.82
CA VAL A 169 10.53 -4.81 -8.53
C VAL A 169 10.09 -6.24 -8.77
N SER A 170 11.01 -7.18 -8.52
CA SER A 170 10.78 -8.61 -8.79
C SER A 170 9.91 -9.28 -7.72
N LYS A 171 9.20 -10.34 -8.10
CA LYS A 171 8.46 -11.19 -7.15
C LYS A 171 9.37 -11.82 -6.11
N LYS A 172 10.57 -12.23 -6.51
CA LYS A 172 11.61 -12.76 -5.60
C LYS A 172 11.97 -11.72 -4.53
N HIS A 173 12.11 -10.46 -4.94
CA HIS A 173 12.40 -9.38 -4.01
C HIS A 173 11.25 -9.15 -3.02
N ILE A 174 10.00 -9.15 -3.50
CA ILE A 174 8.81 -9.05 -2.63
C ILE A 174 8.74 -10.22 -1.65
N GLN A 175 8.99 -11.45 -2.11
CA GLN A 175 8.99 -12.63 -1.25
C GLN A 175 10.06 -12.51 -0.16
N PHE A 176 11.26 -12.05 -0.53
CA PHE A 176 12.33 -11.82 0.43
C PHE A 176 11.92 -10.80 1.51
N LEU A 177 11.34 -9.65 1.10
CA LEU A 177 10.83 -8.66 2.04
C LEU A 177 9.78 -9.24 3.00
N ILE A 178 8.85 -10.04 2.47
CA ILE A 178 7.82 -10.73 3.28
C ILE A 178 8.49 -11.61 4.33
N ASP A 179 9.45 -12.44 3.93
CA ASP A 179 10.11 -13.40 4.80
C ASP A 179 10.89 -12.69 5.92
N THR A 180 11.68 -11.67 5.58
CA THR A 180 12.47 -10.91 6.55
C THR A 180 11.60 -10.10 7.50
N LEU A 181 10.60 -9.37 7.00
CA LEU A 181 9.69 -8.59 7.85
C LEU A 181 8.87 -9.49 8.76
N ASN A 182 8.44 -10.66 8.27
CA ASN A 182 7.76 -11.65 9.10
C ASN A 182 8.65 -12.12 10.26
N GLN A 183 9.93 -12.42 10.02
CA GLN A 183 10.85 -12.78 11.09
C GLN A 183 11.03 -11.66 12.13
N VAL A 184 11.23 -10.42 11.67
CA VAL A 184 11.37 -9.26 12.57
C VAL A 184 10.13 -9.08 13.44
N MET A 185 8.94 -9.11 12.84
CA MET A 185 7.68 -8.96 13.58
C MET A 185 7.46 -10.07 14.61
N LEU A 186 7.87 -11.32 14.31
CA LEU A 186 7.82 -12.42 15.26
C LEU A 186 8.77 -12.19 16.44
N LEU A 187 10.03 -11.85 16.18
CA LEU A 187 11.03 -11.58 17.22
C LEU A 187 10.63 -10.40 18.13
N GLU A 188 10.05 -9.33 17.57
CA GLU A 188 9.54 -8.21 18.35
C GLU A 188 8.38 -8.62 19.27
N SER A 189 7.52 -9.53 18.80
CA SER A 189 6.40 -10.04 19.60
C SER A 189 6.88 -10.89 20.77
N GLU A 190 7.89 -11.75 20.54
CA GLU A 190 8.53 -12.54 21.59
C GLU A 190 9.20 -11.64 22.62
N ASN A 191 9.95 -10.62 22.17
CA ASN A 191 10.60 -9.67 23.07
C ASN A 191 9.57 -8.89 23.92
N LYS A 192 8.42 -8.51 23.36
CA LYS A 192 7.32 -7.89 24.14
C LYS A 192 6.76 -8.83 25.20
N ILE A 193 6.51 -10.10 24.87
CA ILE A 193 6.00 -11.11 25.82
C ILE A 193 7.00 -11.30 26.97
N ILE A 194 8.29 -11.42 26.66
CA ILE A 194 9.37 -11.58 27.66
C ILE A 194 9.46 -10.35 28.57
N ASN A 195 9.33 -9.14 28.03
CA ASN A 195 9.40 -7.91 28.82
C ASN A 195 8.17 -7.68 29.71
N GLN A 196 6.99 -8.18 29.30
CA GLN A 196 5.73 -8.01 30.01
C GLN A 196 5.47 -9.11 31.05
N ASN A 197 6.16 -10.24 30.99
CA ASN A 197 5.96 -11.36 31.91
C ASN A 197 7.01 -11.35 33.05
N PRO A 198 6.62 -11.11 34.31
CA PRO A 198 7.52 -11.10 35.46
C PRO A 198 8.28 -12.42 35.66
N LEU A 199 7.71 -13.55 35.23
CA LEU A 199 8.34 -14.88 35.31
C LEU A 199 9.57 -15.03 34.38
N PHE A 200 9.67 -14.21 33.32
CA PHE A 200 10.77 -14.25 32.35
C PHE A 200 11.81 -13.15 32.55
N GLN A 201 11.58 -12.21 33.47
CA GLN A 201 12.54 -11.15 33.80
C GLN A 201 13.84 -11.67 34.43
N SER A 202 13.85 -12.90 34.94
CA SER A 202 15.06 -13.58 35.44
C SER A 202 15.89 -14.25 34.33
N SER A 203 15.39 -14.32 33.08
CA SER A 203 16.09 -14.92 31.94
C SER A 203 16.95 -13.90 31.17
N GLU A 204 17.88 -13.27 31.86
CA GLU A 204 18.76 -12.23 31.32
C GLU A 204 19.61 -12.72 30.11
N SER A 205 19.87 -14.04 30.04
CA SER A 205 20.55 -14.69 28.93
C SER A 205 19.72 -14.78 27.64
N HIS A 206 18.39 -14.94 27.72
CA HIS A 206 17.51 -15.00 26.55
C HIS A 206 17.29 -13.62 25.93
N LYS A 207 17.07 -12.59 26.75
CA LYS A 207 17.03 -11.18 26.27
C LYS A 207 18.32 -10.78 25.57
N LYS A 208 19.49 -11.11 26.15
CA LYS A 208 20.81 -10.87 25.52
C LYS A 208 21.01 -11.59 24.19
N SER A 209 20.26 -12.65 23.89
CA SER A 209 20.37 -13.36 22.61
C SER A 209 19.46 -12.79 21.52
N LEU A 210 18.36 -12.13 21.90
CA LEU A 210 17.34 -11.63 20.97
C LEU A 210 17.70 -10.26 20.39
N GLU A 211 18.24 -9.34 21.19
CA GLU A 211 18.66 -8.00 20.72
C GLU A 211 19.68 -8.07 19.58
N PRO A 212 20.75 -8.89 19.64
CA PRO A 212 21.68 -9.06 18.52
C PRO A 212 21.00 -9.61 17.26
N GLN A 213 20.03 -10.52 17.39
CA GLN A 213 19.30 -11.07 16.25
C GLN A 213 18.39 -10.04 15.60
N ILE A 214 17.69 -9.24 16.40
CA ILE A 214 16.88 -8.12 15.90
C ILE A 214 17.77 -7.11 15.18
N GLN A 215 18.91 -6.76 15.78
CA GLN A 215 19.83 -5.79 15.22
C GLN A 215 20.48 -6.30 13.92
N ALA A 216 20.84 -7.59 13.85
CA ALA A 216 21.34 -8.23 12.63
C ALA A 216 20.29 -8.22 11.52
N ASN A 217 19.04 -8.58 11.82
CA ASN A 217 17.95 -8.55 10.84
C ASN A 217 17.62 -7.12 10.38
N GLN A 218 17.72 -6.13 11.26
CA GLN A 218 17.58 -4.71 10.88
C GLN A 218 18.72 -4.24 9.98
N GLN A 219 19.96 -4.67 10.25
CA GLN A 219 21.10 -4.40 9.36
C GLN A 219 20.92 -5.06 7.99
N GLU A 220 20.38 -6.28 7.94
CA GLU A 220 20.06 -6.94 6.69
C GLU A 220 18.97 -6.16 5.93
N ILE A 221 17.94 -5.63 6.62
CA ILE A 221 16.94 -4.75 6.02
C ILE A 221 17.57 -3.50 5.39
N GLU A 222 18.48 -2.82 6.08
CA GLU A 222 19.17 -1.66 5.53
C GLU A 222 20.09 -2.03 4.36
N ARG A 223 20.79 -3.16 4.44
CA ARG A 223 21.58 -3.69 3.32
C ARG A 223 20.70 -4.00 2.10
N LEU A 224 19.51 -4.53 2.28
CA LEU A 224 18.55 -4.79 1.20
C LEU A 224 18.02 -3.51 0.58
N LYS A 225 17.79 -2.47 1.40
CA LYS A 225 17.45 -1.14 0.89
C LYS A 225 18.56 -0.61 -0.02
N GLU A 226 19.82 -0.87 0.32
CA GLU A 226 20.96 -0.52 -0.54
C GLU A 226 21.05 -1.40 -1.79
N GLU A 227 20.87 -2.71 -1.70
CA GLU A 227 20.97 -3.65 -2.82
C GLU A 227 19.90 -3.38 -3.89
N LEU A 228 18.67 -3.10 -3.48
CA LEU A 228 17.60 -2.52 -4.33
C LEU A 228 18.05 -1.24 -5.04
N GLY A 229 18.72 -0.36 -4.30
CA GLY A 229 19.31 0.87 -4.83
C GLY A 229 20.41 0.60 -5.87
N ARG A 230 21.11 -0.54 -5.77
CA ARG A 230 22.21 -0.93 -6.68
C ARG A 230 21.71 -1.67 -7.93
N GLU A 231 20.72 -2.55 -7.84
CA GLU A 231 20.07 -3.16 -9.02
C GLU A 231 19.49 -2.08 -9.97
N ARG A 232 19.05 -0.95 -9.40
CA ARG A 232 18.67 0.25 -10.14
C ARG A 232 19.83 0.87 -10.93
N CYS A 233 21.03 0.92 -10.37
CA CYS A 233 22.21 1.51 -11.02
C CYS A 233 22.81 0.60 -12.11
N LEU A 234 22.77 -0.72 -11.90
CA LEU A 234 23.29 -1.68 -12.89
C LEU A 234 22.53 -1.58 -14.22
N ASN A 235 21.21 -1.40 -14.15
CA ASN A 235 20.36 -1.21 -15.34
C ASN A 235 20.58 0.14 -16.05
N ILE A 236 20.87 1.22 -15.30
CA ILE A 236 21.28 2.49 -15.91
C ILE A 236 22.59 2.31 -16.67
N SER A 237 23.56 1.57 -16.11
CA SER A 237 24.85 1.32 -16.74
C SER A 237 24.72 0.46 -18.01
N ILE A 238 23.92 -0.61 -17.97
CA ILE A 238 23.70 -1.48 -19.13
C ILE A 238 23.00 -0.72 -20.27
N ASN A 239 22.01 0.13 -19.95
CA ASN A 239 21.35 0.96 -20.97
C ASN A 239 22.31 1.99 -21.59
N ASN A 240 23.21 2.58 -20.79
CA ASN A 240 24.23 3.50 -21.31
C ASN A 240 25.25 2.76 -22.20
N GLU A 241 25.71 1.57 -21.81
CA GLU A 241 26.64 0.77 -22.62
C GLU A 241 26.00 0.27 -23.93
N MET A 242 24.70 -0.07 -23.93
CA MET A 242 24.00 -0.45 -25.16
C MET A 242 23.71 0.75 -26.09
N LEU A 243 23.52 1.95 -25.54
CA LEU A 243 23.39 3.19 -26.34
C LEU A 243 24.70 3.61 -27.01
N ASP A 244 25.84 3.34 -26.38
CA ASP A 244 27.17 3.63 -26.95
C ASP A 244 27.59 2.63 -28.06
N LEU A 245 26.86 1.52 -28.21
CA LEU A 245 27.12 0.46 -29.21
C LEU A 245 26.20 0.51 -30.44
N GLN A 246 25.25 1.46 -30.51
CA GLN A 246 24.34 1.69 -31.66
C GLN A 246 24.72 2.92 -32.47
#